data_AF-A0A1J3F0A8-F1
#
_entry.id   AF-A0A1J3F0A8-F1
#
_cell.length_a   1.000
_cell.length_b   1.000
_cell.length_c   1.000
_cell.angle_alpha   90.00
_cell.angle_beta   90.00
_cell.angle_gamma   90.00
#
_symmetry.space_group_name_H-M   'P 1'
#
loop_
_entity.id
_entity.type
_entity.pdbx_description
1 polymer ?
#
loop_
_entity_poly.entity_id
_entity_poly.type
_entity_poly.pdbx_seq_one_letter_code
_entity_poly.pdbx_strand_id
1 'polypeptide(L)' 'AALHFSAGARARILKSGGTVLTLDQLALRTPTGSNTVLLRGPKNAREARKHFGAAGVPNSSTVPYIRSKGRKFEKARGR' A
#
# COMPACT_ATOMS: atom_id res chain seq x y z
N ALA A 1 12.28 2.41 12.17
CA ALA A 1 11.96 3.85 12.16
C ALA A 1 11.03 4.17 11.00
N ALA A 2 10.28 5.27 11.05
CA ALA A 2 9.45 5.75 9.94
C ALA A 2 9.20 7.27 10.06
N LEU A 3 8.72 7.89 8.98
CA LEU A 3 8.30 9.29 8.97
C LEU A 3 7.05 9.51 9.85
N HIS A 4 6.07 8.62 9.72
CA HIS A 4 4.81 8.70 10.44
C HIS A 4 4.37 7.33 10.94
N PHE A 5 3.71 7.32 12.10
CA PHE A 5 3.03 6.17 12.66
C PHE A 5 1.60 6.56 12.95
N SER A 6 0.63 5.72 12.58
CA SER A 6 -0.74 5.89 13.07
C SER A 6 -0.79 5.66 14.57
N ALA A 7 -1.77 6.26 15.26
CA ALA A 7 -1.93 6.12 16.71
C ALA A 7 -2.05 4.64 17.13
N GLY A 8 -2.82 3.84 16.38
CA GLY A 8 -2.98 2.40 16.63
C GLY A 8 -1.69 1.61 16.40
N ALA A 9 -0.90 1.93 15.38
CA ALA A 9 0.38 1.27 15.14
C ALA A 9 1.37 1.58 16.28
N ARG A 10 1.45 2.85 16.70
CA ARG A 10 2.30 3.28 17.82
C ARG A 10 1.94 2.54 19.11
N ALA A 11 0.65 2.50 19.46
CA ALA A 11 0.18 1.82 20.67
C ALA A 11 0.51 0.32 20.66
N ARG A 12 0.34 -0.36 19.51
CA ARG A 12 0.64 -1.79 19.38
C ARG A 12 2.14 -2.08 19.53
N ILE A 13 2.99 -1.26 18.93
CA ILE A 13 4.46 -1.43 19.04
C ILE A 13 4.91 -1.29 20.50
N LEU A 14 4.44 -0.25 21.19
CA LEU A 14 4.78 -0.01 22.60
C LEU A 14 4.23 -1.10 23.51
N LYS A 15 3.01 -1.59 23.26
CA LYS A 15 2.41 -2.70 24.02
C LYS A 15 3.24 -3.98 23.92
N SER A 16 3.92 -4.21 22.80
CA SER A 16 4.83 -5.34 22.61
C SER A 16 6.25 -5.08 23.14
N GLY A 17 6.50 -3.97 23.85
CA GLY A 17 7.83 -3.59 24.36
C GLY A 17 8.79 -3.08 23.28
N GLY A 18 8.29 -2.79 22.07
CA GLY A 18 9.10 -2.27 20.97
C GLY A 18 9.34 -0.77 21.08
N THR A 19 10.27 -0.26 20.27
CA THR A 19 10.58 1.18 20.19
C THR A 19 10.07 1.80 18.89
N VAL A 20 9.60 3.04 18.97
CA VAL A 20 9.11 3.81 17.83
C VAL A 20 10.11 4.94 17.56
N LEU A 21 10.90 4.79 16.51
CA LEU A 21 11.95 5.75 16.14
C LEU A 21 11.54 6.60 14.93
N THR A 22 11.91 7.88 14.95
CA THR A 22 11.89 8.77 13.80
C THR A 22 13.18 8.61 12.96
N LEU A 23 13.24 9.23 11.78
CA LEU A 23 14.40 9.09 10.90
C LEU A 23 15.64 9.85 11.40
N ASP A 24 15.47 11.00 12.05
CA ASP A 24 16.53 11.76 12.71
C ASP A 24 17.15 10.95 13.87
N GLN A 25 16.32 10.33 14.71
CA GLN A 25 16.78 9.44 15.78
C GLN A 25 17.52 8.21 15.24
N LEU A 26 17.03 7.64 14.12
CA LEU A 26 17.72 6.52 13.46
C LEU A 26 19.08 6.95 12.92
N ALA A 27 19.17 8.10 12.27
CA ALA A 27 20.42 8.62 11.71
C ALA A 27 21.47 8.86 12.80
N LEU A 28 21.07 9.34 13.98
CA LEU A 28 21.97 9.48 15.13
C LEU A 28 22.43 8.13 15.70
N ARG A 29 21.53 7.12 15.72
CA ARG A 29 21.83 5.80 16.32
C ARG A 29 22.65 4.89 15.40
N THR A 30 22.35 4.88 14.11
CA THR A 30 22.98 4.03 13.10
C THR A 30 23.24 4.86 11.83
N PRO A 31 24.26 5.75 11.84
CA PRO A 31 24.50 6.69 10.75
C PRO A 31 24.80 6.01 9.41
N THR A 32 25.43 4.83 9.45
CA THR A 32 25.73 4.02 8.26
C THR A 32 24.61 3.05 7.88
N GLY A 33 23.54 2.95 8.68
CA GLY A 33 22.44 2.01 8.46
C GLY A 33 22.77 0.53 8.75
N SER A 34 23.89 0.24 9.44
CA SER A 34 24.22 -1.12 9.84
C SER A 34 23.13 -1.75 10.72
N ASN A 35 22.87 -3.05 10.54
CA ASN A 35 21.79 -3.79 11.21
C ASN A 35 20.38 -3.19 11.04
N THR A 36 20.13 -2.45 9.95
CA THR A 36 18.79 -2.00 9.58
C THR A 36 18.26 -2.77 8.38
N VAL A 37 16.95 -3.00 8.34
CA VAL A 37 16.27 -3.63 7.18
C VAL A 37 15.37 -2.60 6.53
N LEU A 38 15.64 -2.29 5.26
CA LEU A 38 14.82 -1.38 4.48
C LEU A 38 13.58 -2.10 3.96
N LEU A 39 12.41 -1.57 4.32
CA LEU A 39 11.11 -2.08 3.90
C LEU A 39 10.34 -1.02 3.10
N ARG A 40 9.56 -1.46 2.12
CA ARG A 40 8.70 -0.60 1.31
C ARG A 40 7.28 -1.14 1.27
N GLY A 41 6.29 -0.26 1.43
CA GLY A 41 4.89 -0.63 1.28
C GLY A 41 4.53 -1.04 -0.15
N PRO A 42 3.45 -1.84 -0.34
CA PRO A 42 3.05 -2.34 -1.65
C PRO A 42 2.48 -1.21 -2.54
N LYS A 43 3.33 -0.62 -3.39
CA LYS A 43 2.91 0.43 -4.36
C LYS A 43 1.84 -0.04 -5.36
N ASN A 44 1.86 -1.34 -5.62
CA ASN A 44 1.13 -1.98 -6.70
C ASN A 44 -0.27 -2.45 -6.29
N ALA A 45 -0.58 -2.45 -5.00
CA ALA A 45 -1.89 -2.82 -4.47
C ALA A 45 -2.91 -1.66 -4.50
N ARG A 46 -2.50 -0.47 -4.94
CA ARG A 46 -3.36 0.72 -5.04
C ARG A 46 -4.50 0.48 -6.03
N GLU A 47 -5.70 0.91 -5.68
CA GLU A 47 -6.89 0.78 -6.54
C GLU A 47 -6.69 1.38 -7.93
N ALA A 48 -6.06 2.57 -8.00
CA ALA A 48 -5.74 3.23 -9.26
C ALA A 48 -4.97 2.32 -10.24
N ARG A 49 -4.07 1.46 -9.74
CA ARG A 49 -3.27 0.56 -10.59
C ARG A 49 -4.11 -0.55 -11.20
N LYS A 50 -5.22 -0.95 -10.58
CA LYS A 50 -6.11 -1.98 -11.13
C LYS A 50 -6.79 -1.53 -12.43
N HIS A 51 -6.90 -0.22 -12.64
CA HIS A 51 -7.45 0.38 -13.85
C HIS A 51 -6.40 0.58 -14.95
N PHE A 52 -5.14 0.24 -14.71
CA PHE A 52 -4.09 0.38 -15.73
C PHE A 52 -4.18 -0.75 -16.76
N GLY A 53 -3.93 -0.41 -18.03
CA GLY A 53 -4.17 -1.30 -19.17
C GLY A 53 -5.55 -1.08 -19.79
N ALA A 54 -5.94 -1.96 -20.70
CA ALA A 54 -7.22 -1.88 -21.40
C ALA A 54 -8.18 -2.96 -20.87
N ALA A 55 -9.35 -2.55 -20.40
CA ALA A 55 -10.42 -3.47 -20.02
C ALA A 55 -11.16 -3.96 -21.29
N GLY A 56 -11.32 -5.28 -21.46
CA GLY A 56 -11.96 -5.89 -22.63
C GLY A 56 -10.99 -6.50 -23.66
N VAL A 57 -9.68 -6.38 -23.46
CA VAL A 57 -8.68 -7.17 -24.19
C VAL A 57 -8.70 -8.62 -23.66
N PRO A 58 -8.58 -9.65 -24.52
CA PRO A 58 -8.50 -11.04 -24.06
C PRO A 58 -7.43 -11.23 -22.97
N ASN A 59 -7.78 -11.96 -21.91
CA ASN A 59 -6.92 -12.21 -20.74
C ASN A 59 -6.54 -10.96 -19.91
N SER A 60 -7.13 -9.80 -20.17
CA SER A 60 -6.94 -8.62 -19.33
C SER A 60 -7.76 -8.70 -18.05
N SER A 61 -7.13 -8.40 -16.92
CA SER A 61 -7.77 -8.26 -15.61
C SER A 61 -7.94 -6.79 -15.19
N THR A 62 -7.75 -5.85 -16.13
CA THR A 62 -7.94 -4.43 -15.87
C THR A 62 -9.38 -4.15 -15.46
N VAL A 63 -9.55 -3.50 -14.31
CA VAL A 63 -10.87 -3.10 -13.81
C VAL A 63 -11.36 -1.90 -14.62
N PRO A 64 -12.57 -1.93 -15.22
CA PRO A 64 -13.11 -0.78 -15.93
C PRO A 64 -13.56 0.32 -14.97
N TYR A 65 -13.55 1.57 -15.44
CA TYR A 65 -14.12 2.69 -14.71
C TYR A 65 -15.65 2.68 -14.86
N ILE A 66 -16.35 2.30 -13.79
CA ILE A 66 -17.82 2.21 -13.76
C ILE A 66 -18.39 3.07 -12.64
N ARG A 67 -19.61 3.58 -12.83
CA ARG A 67 -20.28 4.43 -11.82
C ARG A 67 -20.69 3.66 -10.57
N SER A 68 -21.18 2.43 -10.74
CA SER A 68 -21.54 1.54 -9.63
C SER A 68 -21.46 0.09 -10.07
N LYS A 69 -21.52 -0.85 -9.12
CA LYS A 69 -21.50 -2.28 -9.41
C LYS A 69 -22.93 -2.82 -9.51
N GLY A 70 -23.23 -3.61 -10.54
CA GLY A 70 -24.51 -4.30 -10.66
C GLY A 70 -24.77 -4.83 -12.07
N ARG A 71 -25.86 -5.60 -12.25
CA ARG A 71 -26.26 -6.17 -13.56
C ARG A 71 -26.44 -5.10 -14.65
N LYS A 72 -26.80 -3.87 -14.26
CA LYS A 72 -27.02 -2.74 -15.17
C LYS A 72 -25.74 -2.04 -15.63
N PHE A 73 -24.58 -2.33 -15.03
CA PHE A 73 -23.33 -1.59 -15.26
C PHE A 73 -22.26 -2.51 -15.83
N GLU A 74 -22.00 -2.40 -17.13
CA GLU A 74 -20.94 -3.12 -17.85
C GLU A 74 -20.83 -4.61 -17.51
N LYS A 75 -21.95 -5.34 -17.57
CA LYS A 75 -22.06 -6.80 -17.37
C LYS A 75 -22.89 -7.51 -18.45
N ALA A 76 -23.05 -6.88 -19.60
CA ALA A 76 -23.82 -7.42 -20.72
C ALA A 76 -22.86 -7.93 -21.81
N ARG A 77 -23.05 -7.50 -23.06
CA ARG A 77 -22.22 -7.93 -24.18
C ARG A 77 -20.73 -7.60 -23.95
N GLY A 78 -19.85 -8.59 -24.13
CA GLY A 78 -18.39 -8.42 -24.08
C GLY A 78 -17.81 -8.23 -22.68
N ARG A 79 -18.55 -8.63 -21.64
CA ARG A 79 -18.19 -8.52 -20.22
C ARG A 79 -18.46 -9.83 -19.49
#